data_AF-A0A7W4CPU6-F1
#
_entry.id   AF-A0A7W4CPU6-F1
#
_cell.length_a   1.000
_cell.length_b   1.000
_cell.length_c   1.000
_cell.angle_alpha   90.00
_cell.angle_beta   90.00
_cell.angle_gamma   90.00
#
_symmetry.space_group_name_H-M   'P 1'
#
loop_
_entity.id
_entity.type
_entity.pdbx_description
1 polymer ?
#
loop_
_entity_poly.entity_id
_entity_poly.type
_entity_poly.pdbx_seq_one_letter_code
_entity_poly.pdbx_strand_id
1 'polypeptide(L)'
;MKELIVTFKEAYQKERILVIFQVILLILSLAFLIFSALNLQPNASIVKISYGDIGRYQGGEWSSMANSGGYHDGSWQAMLIFPILALTLGVLHNLLALRIFEKKGAAVAKMFICISLGILVLGFLVFIRLLGES
;
A
#
# COMPACT_ATOMS: atom_id res chain seq x y z
N MET A 1 2.02 -21.42 -13.61
CA MET A 1 3.23 -21.18 -12.80
C MET A 1 4.53 -21.43 -13.56
N LYS A 2 4.64 -22.45 -14.42
CA LYS A 2 5.87 -22.72 -15.20
C LYS A 2 6.32 -21.51 -16.03
N GLU A 3 5.40 -20.84 -16.74
CA GLU A 3 5.69 -19.64 -17.53
C GLU A 3 6.27 -18.49 -16.69
N LEU A 4 5.64 -18.15 -15.55
CA LEU A 4 6.13 -17.13 -14.63
C LEU A 4 7.58 -17.37 -14.14
N ILE A 5 7.95 -18.62 -13.91
CA ILE A 5 9.32 -18.99 -13.49
C ILE A 5 10.30 -18.74 -14.65
N VAL A 6 9.91 -19.03 -15.89
CA VAL A 6 10.73 -18.72 -17.07
C VAL A 6 10.87 -17.21 -17.23
N THR A 7 9.77 -16.47 -17.15
CA THR A 7 9.77 -15.00 -17.21
C THR A 7 10.65 -14.38 -16.12
N PHE A 8 10.60 -14.92 -14.90
CA PHE A 8 11.44 -14.45 -13.80
C PHE A 8 12.92 -14.71 -14.06
N LYS A 9 13.27 -15.92 -14.55
CA LYS A 9 14.66 -16.23 -14.93
C LYS A 9 15.16 -15.31 -16.03
N GLU A 10 14.32 -15.01 -17.01
CA GLU A 10 14.65 -14.09 -18.09
C GLU A 10 14.86 -12.66 -17.58
N ALA A 11 13.96 -12.17 -16.73
CA ALA A 11 14.10 -10.86 -16.09
C ALA A 11 15.39 -10.79 -15.25
N TYR A 12 15.74 -11.85 -14.53
CA TYR A 12 16.97 -11.92 -13.75
C TYR A 12 18.23 -11.87 -14.62
N GLN A 13 18.21 -12.53 -15.78
CA GLN A 13 19.36 -12.56 -16.68
C GLN A 13 19.53 -11.25 -17.46
N LYS A 14 18.43 -10.68 -17.97
CA LYS A 14 18.46 -9.56 -18.91
C LYS A 14 18.21 -8.19 -18.26
N GLU A 15 17.44 -8.14 -17.18
CA GLU A 15 16.92 -6.90 -16.58
C GLU A 15 17.02 -6.94 -15.05
N ARG A 16 18.24 -7.14 -14.53
CA ARG A 16 18.51 -7.27 -13.09
C ARG A 16 17.91 -6.16 -12.23
N ILE A 17 17.86 -4.93 -12.76
CA ILE A 17 17.28 -3.77 -12.06
C ILE A 17 15.80 -4.01 -11.74
N LEU A 18 15.03 -4.59 -12.67
CA LEU A 18 13.62 -4.91 -12.42
C LEU A 18 13.48 -5.88 -11.25
N VAL A 19 14.29 -6.93 -11.24
CA VAL A 19 14.27 -7.94 -10.16
C VAL A 19 14.68 -7.33 -8.82
N ILE A 20 15.70 -6.46 -8.80
CA ILE A 20 16.10 -5.73 -7.59
C ILE A 20 14.93 -4.92 -7.04
N PHE A 21 14.21 -4.17 -7.89
CA PHE A 21 13.06 -3.40 -7.44
C PHE A 21 11.90 -4.28 -6.95
N GLN A 22 11.67 -5.44 -7.56
CA GLN A 22 10.69 -6.41 -7.06
C GLN A 22 11.04 -6.96 -5.67
N VAL A 23 12.32 -7.26 -5.44
CA VAL A 23 12.83 -7.71 -4.14
C VAL A 23 12.69 -6.60 -3.10
N ILE A 24 13.06 -5.36 -3.43
CA ILE A 24 12.88 -4.21 -2.54
C ILE A 24 11.40 -4.02 -2.19
N LEU A 25 10.50 -4.07 -3.18
CA LEU A 25 9.06 -3.97 -2.95
C LEU A 25 8.57 -5.08 -2.02
N LEU A 26 9.01 -6.32 -2.23
CA LEU A 26 8.63 -7.45 -1.38
C LEU A 26 9.09 -7.26 0.07
N ILE A 27 10.36 -6.89 0.29
CA ILE A 27 10.93 -6.69 1.62
C ILE A 27 10.22 -5.55 2.35
N LEU A 28 10.03 -4.41 1.69
CA LEU A 28 9.35 -3.26 2.29
C LEU A 28 7.87 -3.57 2.57
N SER A 29 7.20 -4.31 1.68
CA SER A 29 5.82 -4.74 1.91
C SER A 29 5.72 -5.73 3.08
N LEU A 30 6.68 -6.65 3.24
CA LEU A 30 6.75 -7.53 4.41
C LEU A 30 6.97 -6.74 5.71
N ALA A 31 7.88 -5.76 5.69
CA ALA A 31 8.09 -4.87 6.82
C ALA A 31 6.81 -4.09 7.16
N PHE A 32 6.10 -3.57 6.14
CA PHE A 32 4.84 -2.86 6.34
C PHE A 32 3.72 -3.75 6.87
N LEU A 33 3.64 -4.99 6.38
CA LEU A 33 2.68 -5.98 6.85
C LEU A 33 2.89 -6.27 8.33
N ILE A 34 4.14 -6.56 8.73
CA ILE A 34 4.48 -6.84 10.13
C ILE A 34 4.19 -5.60 10.99
N PHE A 35 4.66 -4.43 10.56
CA PHE A 35 4.48 -3.18 11.28
C PHE A 35 3.00 -2.84 11.48
N SER A 36 2.17 -2.97 10.44
CA SER A 36 0.74 -2.70 10.51
C SER A 36 -0.01 -3.73 11.34
N ALA A 37 0.33 -5.02 11.25
CA ALA A 37 -0.28 -6.06 12.06
C ALA A 37 0.02 -5.88 13.56
N LEU A 38 1.26 -5.53 13.92
CA LEU A 38 1.66 -5.29 15.31
C LEU A 38 0.98 -4.07 15.94
N ASN A 39 0.60 -3.09 15.12
CA ASN A 39 -0.06 -1.86 15.56
C ASN A 39 -1.58 -1.88 15.33
N LEU A 40 -2.16 -3.04 15.02
CA LEU A 40 -3.62 -3.21 15.16
C LEU A 40 -3.96 -3.05 16.64
N GLN A 41 -4.91 -2.18 16.96
CA GLN A 41 -5.35 -1.91 18.33
C GLN A 41 -6.74 -2.53 18.58
N PRO A 42 -6.87 -3.88 18.63
CA PRO A 42 -8.18 -4.54 18.73
C PRO A 42 -8.93 -4.24 20.02
N ASN A 43 -8.22 -3.79 21.06
CA ASN A 43 -8.77 -3.45 22.37
C ASN A 43 -9.13 -1.95 22.50
N ALA A 44 -8.78 -1.11 21.51
CA ALA A 44 -9.15 0.29 21.53
C ALA A 44 -10.63 0.44 21.16
N SER A 45 -11.37 1.27 21.90
CA SER A 45 -12.77 1.59 21.59
C SER A 45 -12.89 2.39 20.29
N ILE A 46 -11.90 3.22 19.98
CA ILE A 46 -11.84 4.09 18.82
C ILE A 46 -10.38 4.19 18.34
N VAL A 47 -10.17 4.24 17.03
CA VAL A 47 -8.86 4.54 16.40
C VAL A 47 -9.01 5.55 15.27
N LYS A 48 -7.95 6.32 14.95
CA LYS A 48 -7.97 7.26 13.80
C LYS A 48 -7.75 6.53 12.49
N ILE A 49 -8.75 6.43 11.62
CA ILE A 49 -8.69 5.59 10.41
C ILE A 49 -8.40 6.35 9.12
N SER A 50 -8.59 7.68 9.12
CA SER A 50 -8.33 8.52 7.95
C SER A 50 -8.18 9.98 8.36
N TYR A 51 -7.64 10.78 7.45
CA TYR A 51 -7.60 12.23 7.55
C TYR A 51 -8.15 12.83 6.26
N GLY A 52 -8.89 13.94 6.34
CA GLY A 52 -9.32 14.68 5.16
C GLY A 52 -9.50 16.15 5.47
N ASP A 53 -8.96 17.03 4.63
CA ASP A 53 -9.06 18.48 4.79
C ASP A 53 -10.44 19.04 4.39
N ILE A 54 -11.20 18.29 3.60
CA ILE A 54 -12.52 18.71 3.11
C ILE A 54 -13.58 18.21 4.08
N GLY A 55 -14.42 19.12 4.57
CA GLY A 55 -15.52 18.77 5.44
C GLY A 55 -16.51 17.81 4.77
N ARG A 56 -17.08 16.90 5.55
CA ARG A 56 -17.97 15.87 5.00
C ARG A 56 -19.38 16.42 4.77
N TYR A 57 -20.05 15.86 3.76
CA TYR A 57 -21.49 16.04 3.61
C TYR A 57 -22.22 15.30 4.71
N GLN A 58 -22.86 16.03 5.62
CA GLN A 58 -23.68 15.45 6.68
C GLN A 58 -24.91 16.34 6.86
N GLY A 59 -26.10 15.77 6.70
CA GLY A 59 -27.35 16.48 6.97
C GLY A 59 -27.72 17.61 6.01
N GLY A 60 -27.17 17.66 4.78
CA GLY A 60 -27.55 18.67 3.80
C GLY A 60 -26.44 19.65 3.41
N GLU A 61 -25.34 19.70 4.16
CA GLU A 61 -24.28 20.69 3.98
C GLU A 61 -22.93 20.03 3.72
N TRP A 62 -22.23 20.48 2.67
CA TRP A 62 -20.81 20.21 2.47
C TRP A 62 -20.02 21.17 3.33
N SER A 63 -19.51 20.68 4.46
CA SER A 63 -18.76 21.44 5.48
C SER A 63 -19.59 22.46 6.28
N SER A 64 -19.68 22.20 7.59
CA SER A 64 -20.07 23.17 8.63
C SER A 64 -18.96 23.22 9.67
N MET A 65 -19.00 24.15 10.64
CA MET A 65 -18.07 24.13 11.79
C MET A 65 -18.08 22.78 12.54
N ALA A 66 -19.16 22.00 12.44
CA ALA A 66 -19.30 20.70 13.08
C ALA A 66 -18.72 19.52 12.25
N ASN A 67 -18.51 19.71 10.95
CA ASN A 67 -18.03 18.67 10.02
C ASN A 67 -16.78 19.13 9.26
N SER A 68 -16.02 20.05 9.84
CA SER A 68 -14.74 20.52 9.28
C SER A 68 -13.74 19.36 9.17
N GLY A 69 -12.80 19.47 8.24
CA GLY A 69 -11.80 18.44 8.00
C GLY A 69 -11.00 18.05 9.25
N GLY A 70 -10.39 16.88 9.25
CA GLY A 70 -9.60 16.38 10.37
C GLY A 70 -9.45 14.86 10.37
N TYR A 71 -9.01 14.33 11.51
CA TYR A 71 -8.93 12.89 11.72
C TYR A 71 -10.29 12.29 12.01
N HIS A 72 -10.54 11.15 11.39
CA HIS A 72 -11.79 10.45 11.53
C HIS A 72 -11.62 9.21 12.39
N ASP A 73 -12.52 9.10 13.36
CA ASP A 73 -12.64 7.95 14.24
C ASP A 73 -13.30 6.78 13.53
N GLY A 74 -12.85 5.58 13.86
CA GLY A 74 -13.43 4.35 13.38
C GLY A 74 -13.03 3.16 14.23
N SER A 75 -13.39 1.98 13.75
CA SER A 75 -13.03 0.73 14.41
C SER A 75 -11.68 0.22 13.91
N TRP A 76 -10.99 -0.56 14.76
CA TRP A 76 -9.69 -1.12 14.42
C TRP A 76 -9.71 -2.00 13.16
N GLN A 77 -10.86 -2.61 12.81
CA GLN A 77 -10.97 -3.42 11.60
C GLN A 77 -10.75 -2.59 10.33
N ALA A 78 -11.06 -1.30 10.34
CA ALA A 78 -10.78 -0.42 9.19
C ALA A 78 -9.27 -0.29 8.94
N MET A 79 -8.43 -0.44 9.98
CA MET A 79 -6.97 -0.44 9.84
C MET A 79 -6.43 -1.68 9.13
N LEU A 80 -7.23 -2.74 8.93
CA LEU A 80 -6.84 -3.91 8.13
C LEU A 80 -6.56 -3.56 6.66
N ILE A 81 -6.97 -2.37 6.21
CA ILE A 81 -6.61 -1.89 4.87
C ILE A 81 -5.08 -1.82 4.67
N PHE A 82 -4.31 -1.53 5.72
CA PHE A 82 -2.84 -1.44 5.64
C PHE A 82 -2.16 -2.79 5.43
N PRO A 83 -2.43 -3.85 6.22
CA PRO A 83 -1.89 -5.18 5.92
C PRO A 83 -2.43 -5.75 4.59
N ILE A 84 -3.67 -5.46 4.21
CA ILE A 84 -4.21 -5.85 2.88
C ILE A 84 -3.44 -5.14 1.75
N LEU A 85 -3.17 -3.84 1.89
CA LEU A 85 -2.35 -3.09 0.95
C LEU A 85 -0.94 -3.67 0.86
N ALA A 86 -0.33 -4.02 1.99
CA ALA A 86 0.99 -4.64 2.04
C ALA A 86 1.05 -5.96 1.25
N LEU A 87 0.06 -6.84 1.43
CA LEU A 87 -0.03 -8.10 0.68
C LEU A 87 -0.27 -7.87 -0.82
N THR A 88 -1.12 -6.89 -1.14
CA THR A 88 -1.43 -6.53 -2.53
C THR A 88 -0.19 -6.03 -3.25
N LEU A 89 0.56 -5.11 -2.65
CA LEU A 89 1.77 -4.57 -3.25
C LEU A 89 2.91 -5.61 -3.25
N GLY A 90 3.10 -6.35 -2.16
CA GLY A 90 4.20 -7.30 -2.03
C GLY A 90 4.05 -8.55 -2.91
N VAL A 91 2.83 -9.06 -3.05
CA VAL A 91 2.56 -10.30 -3.79
C VAL A 91 1.97 -10.02 -5.16
N LEU A 92 0.79 -9.37 -5.21
CA LEU A 92 0.05 -9.21 -6.46
C LEU A 92 0.81 -8.31 -7.44
N HIS A 93 1.31 -7.16 -7.01
CA HIS A 93 2.04 -6.25 -7.90
C HIS A 93 3.36 -6.85 -8.38
N ASN A 94 4.04 -7.66 -7.57
CA ASN A 94 5.24 -8.38 -8.03
C ASN A 94 4.91 -9.39 -9.16
N LEU A 95 3.83 -10.15 -9.03
CA LEU A 95 3.37 -11.06 -10.09
C LEU A 95 2.93 -10.31 -11.35
N LEU A 96 2.21 -9.20 -11.18
CA LEU A 96 1.78 -8.35 -12.30
C LEU A 96 2.96 -7.72 -13.02
N ALA A 97 4.00 -7.29 -12.31
CA ALA A 97 5.18 -6.72 -12.93
C ALA A 97 5.90 -7.72 -13.86
N LEU A 98 5.95 -9.00 -13.51
CA LEU A 98 6.47 -10.03 -14.43
C LEU A 98 5.60 -10.18 -15.68
N ARG A 99 4.28 -10.15 -15.52
CA ARG A 99 3.37 -10.20 -16.68
C ARG A 99 3.46 -8.95 -17.56
N ILE A 100 3.68 -7.78 -16.95
CA ILE A 100 3.90 -6.54 -17.69
C ILE A 100 5.25 -6.60 -18.41
N PHE A 101 6.29 -7.13 -17.77
CA PHE A 101 7.58 -7.32 -18.41
C PHE A 101 7.47 -8.19 -19.66
N GLU A 102 6.78 -9.33 -19.55
CA GLU A 102 6.53 -10.25 -20.67
C GLU A 102 5.77 -9.57 -21.82
N LYS A 103 4.70 -8.81 -21.51
CA LYS A 103 3.80 -8.26 -22.54
C LYS A 103 4.18 -6.88 -23.08
N LYS A 104 4.84 -6.06 -22.26
CA LYS A 104 5.07 -4.62 -22.52
C LYS A 104 6.54 -4.21 -22.34
N GLY A 105 7.41 -5.15 -21.94
CA GLY A 105 8.83 -4.91 -21.77
C GLY A 105 9.22 -4.25 -20.44
N ALA A 106 10.54 -4.12 -20.24
CA ALA A 106 11.14 -3.73 -18.97
C ALA A 106 10.84 -2.31 -18.53
N ALA A 107 10.80 -1.35 -19.45
CA ALA A 107 10.57 0.05 -19.12
C ALA A 107 9.22 0.24 -18.41
N VAL A 108 8.15 -0.34 -18.97
CA VAL A 108 6.80 -0.25 -18.40
C VAL A 108 6.70 -1.01 -17.08
N ALA A 109 7.32 -2.20 -16.98
CA ALA A 109 7.34 -2.98 -15.75
C ALA A 109 8.07 -2.24 -14.60
N LYS A 110 9.21 -1.60 -14.90
CA LYS A 110 9.96 -0.79 -13.93
C LYS A 110 9.15 0.40 -13.45
N MET A 111 8.51 1.14 -14.36
CA MET A 111 7.61 2.24 -14.00
C MET A 111 6.48 1.78 -13.06
N PHE A 112 5.84 0.65 -13.38
CA PHE A 112 4.79 0.08 -12.55
C PHE A 112 5.27 -0.27 -11.12
N ILE A 113 6.44 -0.89 -10.99
CA ILE A 113 7.03 -1.17 -9.67
C ILE A 113 7.40 0.12 -8.93
N CYS A 114 7.96 1.13 -9.60
CA CYS A 114 8.27 2.42 -8.97
C CYS A 114 7.00 3.10 -8.41
N ILE A 115 5.89 3.06 -9.15
CA ILE A 115 4.60 3.58 -8.66
C ILE A 115 4.14 2.79 -7.43
N SER A 116 4.27 1.46 -7.48
CA SER A 116 3.91 0.58 -6.35
C SER A 116 4.73 0.88 -5.10
N LEU A 117 6.04 1.13 -5.26
CA LEU A 117 6.92 1.58 -4.18
C LEU A 117 6.49 2.94 -3.61
N GLY A 118 6.15 3.89 -4.48
CA GLY A 118 5.63 5.20 -4.06
C GLY A 118 4.36 5.08 -3.23
N ILE A 119 3.40 4.25 -3.67
CA ILE A 119 2.17 3.97 -2.93
C ILE A 119 2.48 3.34 -1.57
N LEU A 120 3.43 2.40 -1.52
CA LEU A 120 3.83 1.77 -0.27
C LEU A 120 4.42 2.78 0.73
N VAL A 121 5.31 3.66 0.26
CA VAL A 121 5.90 4.73 1.09
C VAL A 121 4.81 5.68 1.61
N LEU A 122 3.86 6.09 0.76
CA LEU A 122 2.71 6.87 1.20
C LEU A 122 1.87 6.11 2.24
N GLY A 123 1.69 4.80 2.06
CA GLY A 123 1.03 3.93 3.02
C GLY A 123 1.71 3.96 4.40
N PHE A 124 3.04 3.87 4.45
CA PHE A 124 3.80 4.04 5.70
C PHE A 124 3.56 5.41 6.34
N LEU A 125 3.68 6.49 5.57
CA LEU A 125 3.53 7.85 6.07
C LEU A 125 2.12 8.07 6.65
N VAL A 126 1.08 7.66 5.92
CA VAL A 126 -0.31 7.77 6.37
C VAL A 126 -0.52 6.93 7.63
N PHE A 127 -0.05 5.69 7.65
CA PHE A 127 -0.26 4.80 8.79
C PHE A 127 0.43 5.32 10.06
N ILE A 128 1.70 5.75 9.96
CA ILE A 128 2.43 6.36 11.08
C ILE A 128 1.73 7.63 11.57
N ARG A 129 1.24 8.46 10.66
CA ARG A 129 0.52 9.68 11.02
C ARG A 129 -0.76 9.38 11.81
N LEU A 130 -1.52 8.38 11.38
CA LEU A 130 -2.74 7.94 12.08
C LEU A 130 -2.45 7.35 13.47
N LEU A 131 -1.36 6.57 13.59
CA LEU A 131 -0.94 6.01 14.88
C LEU A 131 -0.52 7.08 15.89
N GLY A 132 0.10 8.18 15.42
CA GLY A 132 0.53 9.28 16.30
C GLY A 132 -0.62 10.12 16.86
N GLU A 133 -1.85 9.90 16.38
CA GLU A 133 -3.05 10.68 16.74
C GLU A 133 -4.11 9.80 17.40
N SER A 134 -3.81 8.51 17.57
CA SER A 134 -4.65 7.50 18.24
C SER A 134 -4.28 7.38 19.72
#